data_AF-A0A2W6V6L6-F1
#
_entry.id   AF-A0A2W6V6L6-F1
#
_cell.length_a   1.000
_cell.length_b   1.000
_cell.length_c   1.000
_cell.angle_alpha   90.00
_cell.angle_beta   90.00
_cell.angle_gamma   90.00
#
_symmetry.space_group_name_H-M   'P 1'
#
loop_
_entity.id
_entity.type
_entity.pdbx_description
1 polymer ?
#
loop_
_entity_poly.entity_id
_entity_poly.type
_entity_poly.pdbx_seq_one_letter_code
_entity_poly.pdbx_strand_id
1 'polypeptide(L)'
;MFMGVGDVSYDSAPLQVTQFEADIRIAEQLREIYLEGGGGGNSHESYNLPWYFAAKKTSIDSVAKRNKKGYLFTIGDEEVPATLTVSQQMTVFGESAERDLSNQELLEMAERNYHVFHIVVEQGSHFRSHADRVMAGWNDLLGQRVIRLSDYTRLAEVIVSTIQATEGADHDSVVGSWSGDTSLVVAHAIGSLATSNASSGGLTRL
;
A
#
# COMPACT_ATOMS: atom_id res chain seq x y z
N MET A 1 -3.04 -12.23 2.81
CA MET A 1 -1.72 -11.75 3.21
C MET A 1 -1.88 -10.41 3.90
N PHE A 2 -1.39 -10.32 5.12
CA PHE A 2 -1.15 -9.07 5.82
C PHE A 2 0.35 -8.87 6.00
N MET A 3 0.76 -7.62 6.19
CA MET A 3 2.14 -7.26 6.51
C MET A 3 2.15 -6.31 7.70
N GLY A 4 2.99 -6.60 8.67
CA GLY A 4 3.41 -5.63 9.69
C GLY A 4 4.62 -4.88 9.15
N VAL A 5 4.57 -3.56 9.14
CA VAL A 5 5.62 -2.67 8.61
C VAL A 5 6.05 -1.75 9.74
N GLY A 6 7.36 -1.68 9.96
CA GLY A 6 7.99 -0.71 10.86
C GLY A 6 9.19 -0.05 10.18
N ASP A 7 10.06 0.57 10.96
CA ASP A 7 11.22 1.28 10.45
C ASP A 7 12.45 0.38 10.50
N VAL A 8 12.95 -0.02 9.33
CA VAL A 8 14.16 -0.82 9.18
C VAL A 8 15.42 -0.22 9.85
N SER A 9 15.39 1.07 10.16
CA SER A 9 16.50 1.78 10.80
C SER A 9 16.45 1.72 12.33
N TYR A 10 15.29 1.45 12.94
CA TYR A 10 15.09 1.52 14.39
C TYR A 10 14.43 0.27 14.99
N ASP A 11 13.60 -0.44 14.23
CA ASP A 11 12.78 -1.54 14.72
C ASP A 11 13.46 -2.91 14.58
N SER A 12 13.03 -3.84 15.43
CA SER A 12 13.56 -5.20 15.47
C SER A 12 12.85 -6.15 14.51
N ALA A 13 11.58 -5.88 14.20
CA ALA A 13 10.74 -6.60 13.24
C ALA A 13 10.18 -5.66 12.17
N PRO A 14 11.04 -5.01 11.35
CA PRO A 14 10.64 -3.95 10.41
C PRO A 14 9.77 -4.45 9.26
N LEU A 15 9.76 -5.77 9.00
CA LEU A 15 8.82 -6.40 8.11
C LEU A 15 8.42 -7.78 8.64
N GLN A 16 7.12 -7.99 8.81
CA GLN A 16 6.50 -9.29 9.06
C GLN A 16 5.49 -9.56 7.96
N VAL A 17 5.46 -10.78 7.41
CA VAL A 17 4.58 -11.10 6.27
C VAL A 17 3.88 -12.43 6.49
N THR A 18 2.56 -12.44 6.32
CA THR A 18 1.75 -13.66 6.35
C THR A 18 1.60 -14.28 4.96
N GLN A 19 0.99 -15.46 4.85
CA GLN A 19 0.69 -16.07 3.55
C GLN A 19 -0.58 -15.46 2.91
N PHE A 20 -0.77 -15.73 1.62
CA PHE A 20 -2.10 -15.56 1.02
C PHE A 20 -3.01 -16.70 1.49
N GLU A 21 -4.26 -16.38 1.82
CA GLU A 21 -5.25 -17.35 2.26
C GLU A 21 -6.52 -17.21 1.43
N ALA A 22 -7.20 -18.33 1.20
CA ALA A 22 -8.48 -18.37 0.48
C ALA A 22 -9.70 -18.24 1.41
N ASP A 23 -9.47 -18.20 2.73
CA ASP A 23 -10.51 -18.21 3.76
C ASP A 23 -10.12 -17.35 4.97
N ILE A 24 -10.90 -17.44 6.04
CA ILE A 24 -10.79 -16.59 7.23
C ILE A 24 -9.53 -16.84 8.08
N ARG A 25 -8.70 -17.86 7.78
CA ARG A 25 -7.39 -18.08 8.44
C ARG A 25 -6.47 -16.87 8.37
N ILE A 26 -6.68 -15.99 7.38
CA ILE A 26 -6.00 -14.70 7.31
C ILE A 26 -6.20 -13.83 8.57
N ALA A 27 -7.36 -13.94 9.24
CA ALA A 27 -7.65 -13.19 10.45
C ALA A 27 -6.90 -13.74 11.67
N GLU A 28 -6.63 -15.05 11.70
CA GLU A 28 -5.78 -15.66 12.73
C GLU A 28 -4.33 -15.19 12.57
N GLN A 29 -3.81 -15.21 11.33
CA GLN A 29 -2.47 -14.70 11.02
C GLN A 29 -2.32 -13.21 11.34
N LEU A 30 -3.36 -12.40 11.12
CA LEU A 30 -3.34 -10.98 11.47
C LEU A 30 -3.10 -10.77 12.98
N ARG A 31 -3.65 -11.64 13.82
CA ARG A 31 -3.49 -11.55 15.28
C ARG A 31 -2.09 -11.93 15.76
N GLU A 32 -1.31 -12.61 14.91
CA GLU A 32 0.08 -12.99 15.19
C GLU A 32 1.07 -11.88 14.82
N ILE A 33 0.65 -10.87 14.05
CA ILE A 33 1.49 -9.72 13.73
C ILE A 33 1.82 -8.97 15.01
N TYR A 34 3.11 -8.87 15.30
CA TYR A 34 3.62 -8.04 16.37
C TYR A 34 3.66 -6.59 15.90
N LEU A 35 2.91 -5.72 16.58
CA LEU A 35 2.96 -4.28 16.31
C LEU A 35 4.11 -3.68 17.11
N GLU A 36 5.11 -3.20 16.40
CA GLU A 36 6.18 -2.39 16.99
C GLU A 36 5.54 -1.14 17.63
N GLY A 37 5.91 -0.86 18.87
CA GLY A 37 5.48 0.34 19.60
C GLY A 37 6.54 1.45 19.58
N GLY A 38 7.57 1.27 18.74
CA GLY A 38 8.62 2.26 18.51
C GLY A 38 8.14 3.43 17.66
N GLY A 39 9.01 4.42 17.53
CA GLY A 39 8.84 5.48 16.54
C GLY A 39 10.22 5.88 16.01
N GLY A 40 10.32 6.06 14.70
CA GLY A 40 11.52 6.57 14.05
C GLY A 40 11.60 8.10 14.20
N GLY A 41 12.77 8.62 14.58
CA GLY A 41 13.03 10.07 14.63
C GLY A 41 13.15 10.73 13.23
N ASN A 42 12.81 10.00 12.17
CA ASN A 42 13.03 10.29 10.75
C ASN A 42 11.74 10.52 9.96
N SER A 43 10.57 10.54 10.61
CA SER A 43 9.27 10.92 10.01
C SER A 43 8.74 9.97 8.94
N HIS A 44 9.21 8.72 8.90
CA HIS A 44 8.72 7.71 7.96
C HIS A 44 8.86 6.29 8.51
N GLU A 45 7.96 5.41 8.09
CA GLU A 45 8.11 3.95 8.21
C GLU A 45 8.61 3.35 6.89
N SER A 46 9.04 2.09 6.91
CA SER A 46 9.60 1.43 5.72
C SER A 46 8.53 0.90 4.74
N TYR A 47 7.63 1.77 4.28
CA TYR A 47 6.53 1.45 3.36
C TYR A 47 6.99 0.89 1.99
N ASN A 48 8.28 0.96 1.68
CA ASN A 48 8.89 0.39 0.48
C ASN A 48 9.29 -1.10 0.63
N LEU A 49 9.37 -1.64 1.86
CA LEU A 49 9.62 -3.07 2.10
C LEU A 49 8.49 -3.97 1.56
N PRO A 50 7.19 -3.63 1.75
CA PRO A 50 6.10 -4.31 1.05
C PRO A 50 6.25 -4.35 -0.47
N TRP A 51 6.77 -3.29 -1.10
CA TRP A 51 6.95 -3.25 -2.55
C TRP A 51 8.04 -4.20 -3.01
N TYR A 52 9.17 -4.22 -2.28
CA TYR A 52 10.22 -5.22 -2.50
C TYR A 52 9.68 -6.64 -2.38
N PHE A 53 8.98 -6.93 -1.27
CA PHE A 53 8.43 -8.25 -1.01
C PHE A 53 7.44 -8.67 -2.09
N ALA A 54 6.50 -7.79 -2.45
CA ALA A 54 5.54 -8.03 -3.52
C ALA A 54 6.24 -8.32 -4.86
N ALA A 55 7.27 -7.56 -5.21
CA ALA A 55 7.98 -7.70 -6.47
C ALA A 55 8.80 -9.00 -6.58
N LYS A 56 9.45 -9.42 -5.49
CA LYS A 56 10.49 -10.48 -5.53
C LYS A 56 10.15 -11.75 -4.78
N LYS A 57 9.27 -11.68 -3.78
CA LYS A 57 9.01 -12.77 -2.83
C LYS A 57 7.60 -13.34 -2.95
N THR A 58 6.81 -12.89 -3.91
CA THR A 58 5.46 -13.43 -4.16
C THR A 58 5.35 -14.12 -5.52
N SER A 59 4.52 -15.17 -5.55
CA SER A 59 4.01 -15.79 -6.77
C SER A 59 2.50 -15.88 -6.63
N ILE A 60 1.77 -15.12 -7.44
CA ILE A 60 0.31 -14.97 -7.30
C ILE A 60 -0.44 -15.55 -8.50
N ASP A 61 -1.45 -16.36 -8.19
CA ASP A 61 -2.30 -17.02 -9.19
C ASP A 61 -3.04 -16.03 -10.09
N SER A 62 -3.40 -14.85 -9.58
CA SER A 62 -4.06 -13.81 -10.37
C SER A 62 -3.22 -13.40 -11.57
N VAL A 63 -1.91 -13.24 -11.38
CA VAL A 63 -0.99 -12.89 -12.48
C VAL A 63 -0.67 -14.13 -13.31
N ALA A 64 -0.16 -15.18 -12.67
CA ALA A 64 0.39 -16.35 -13.38
C ALA A 64 -0.65 -17.12 -14.20
N LYS A 65 -1.90 -17.20 -13.71
CA LYS A 65 -2.95 -18.02 -14.33
C LYS A 65 -4.05 -17.20 -14.99
N ARG A 66 -4.25 -15.94 -14.57
CA ARG A 66 -5.41 -15.13 -14.99
C ARG A 66 -5.02 -13.82 -15.67
N ASN A 67 -3.73 -13.52 -15.76
CA ASN A 67 -3.21 -12.28 -16.32
C ASN A 67 -3.88 -11.03 -15.71
N LYS A 68 -4.12 -11.07 -14.39
CA LYS A 68 -4.71 -9.97 -13.61
C LYS A 68 -3.76 -9.58 -12.48
N LYS A 69 -3.49 -8.27 -12.37
CA LYS A 69 -2.69 -7.74 -11.26
C LYS A 69 -3.40 -8.01 -9.92
N GLY A 70 -2.61 -8.26 -8.88
CA GLY A 70 -3.08 -8.23 -7.51
C GLY A 70 -3.30 -6.80 -7.03
N TYR A 71 -3.67 -6.64 -5.76
CA TYR A 71 -3.77 -5.33 -5.10
C TYR A 71 -2.81 -5.29 -3.91
N LEU A 72 -2.10 -4.17 -3.77
CA LEU A 72 -1.18 -3.93 -2.67
C LEU A 72 -1.51 -2.56 -2.05
N PHE A 73 -1.96 -2.59 -0.80
CA PHE A 73 -2.24 -1.41 -0.01
C PHE A 73 -1.21 -1.31 1.12
N THR A 74 -0.54 -0.17 1.20
CA THR A 74 0.20 0.26 2.39
C THR A 74 -0.60 1.34 3.11
N ILE A 75 -0.47 1.45 4.42
CA ILE A 75 -1.34 2.30 5.25
C ILE A 75 -0.48 2.97 6.33
N GLY A 76 -0.62 4.28 6.49
CA GLY A 76 0.17 5.05 7.46
C GLY A 76 -0.17 6.54 7.45
N ASP A 77 0.44 7.32 8.35
CA ASP A 77 0.23 8.78 8.44
C ASP A 77 1.51 9.61 8.21
N GLU A 78 2.59 8.96 7.80
CA GLU A 78 3.95 9.53 7.69
C GLU A 78 4.42 9.74 6.24
N GLU A 79 5.59 10.36 6.09
CA GLU A 79 6.19 10.70 4.78
C GLU A 79 6.66 9.44 4.03
N VAL A 80 6.98 9.60 2.74
CA VAL A 80 7.57 8.53 1.90
C VAL A 80 8.92 8.09 2.51
N PRO A 81 9.24 6.78 2.56
CA PRO A 81 10.50 6.30 3.11
C PRO A 81 11.73 6.83 2.36
N ALA A 82 12.90 6.75 2.97
CA ALA A 82 14.16 6.90 2.24
C ALA A 82 14.43 5.72 1.27
N THR A 83 15.41 5.88 0.39
CA THR A 83 15.95 4.83 -0.48
C THR A 83 16.29 3.56 0.32
N LEU A 84 15.91 2.40 -0.21
CA LEU A 84 16.20 1.11 0.42
C LEU A 84 17.65 0.68 0.14
N THR A 85 18.47 0.74 1.17
CA THR A 85 19.91 0.47 1.06
C THR A 85 20.24 -1.02 0.93
N VAL A 86 21.41 -1.36 0.38
CA VAL A 86 21.92 -2.74 0.33
C VAL A 86 21.93 -3.40 1.71
N SER A 87 22.35 -2.68 2.75
CA SER A 87 22.40 -3.21 4.11
C SER A 87 21.01 -3.52 4.67
N GLN A 88 20.03 -2.67 4.42
CA GLN A 88 18.63 -2.90 4.80
C GLN A 88 18.04 -4.09 4.02
N GLN A 89 18.34 -4.22 2.72
CA GLN A 89 17.94 -5.38 1.92
C GLN A 89 18.50 -6.70 2.49
N MET A 90 19.79 -6.72 2.83
CA MET A 90 20.42 -7.88 3.46
C MET A 90 19.81 -8.19 4.83
N THR A 91 19.55 -7.16 5.64
CA THR A 91 18.99 -7.30 6.98
C THR A 91 17.57 -7.89 6.95
N VAL A 92 16.71 -7.39 6.06
CA VAL A 92 15.30 -7.78 6.02
C VAL A 92 15.08 -9.05 5.21
N PHE A 93 15.76 -9.21 4.07
CA PHE A 93 15.46 -10.26 3.09
C PHE A 93 16.56 -11.31 2.95
N GLY A 94 17.72 -11.13 3.60
CA GLY A 94 18.87 -12.02 3.47
C GLY A 94 19.46 -12.06 2.07
N GLU A 95 19.22 -11.05 1.22
CA GLU A 95 19.74 -11.00 -0.15
C GLU A 95 20.99 -10.12 -0.25
N SER A 96 22.02 -10.62 -0.95
CA SER A 96 23.12 -9.79 -1.41
C SER A 96 22.66 -8.94 -2.58
N ALA A 97 22.30 -7.69 -2.33
CA ALA A 97 22.00 -6.71 -3.36
C ALA A 97 23.27 -6.04 -3.87
N GLU A 98 23.34 -5.78 -5.17
CA GLU A 98 24.50 -5.09 -5.77
C GLU A 98 24.46 -3.58 -5.56
N ARG A 99 23.26 -3.03 -5.30
CA ARG A 99 23.03 -1.60 -5.15
C ARG A 99 21.77 -1.27 -4.35
N ASP A 100 21.69 -0.03 -3.92
CA ASP A 100 20.50 0.58 -3.34
C ASP A 100 19.37 0.65 -4.38
N LEU A 101 18.13 0.60 -3.90
CA LEU A 101 16.93 0.70 -4.72
C LEU A 101 16.13 1.91 -4.28
N SER A 102 15.90 2.83 -5.22
CA SER A 102 15.01 3.97 -4.99
C SER A 102 13.55 3.51 -4.86
N ASN A 103 12.73 4.36 -4.23
CA ASN A 103 11.30 4.11 -4.10
C ASN A 103 10.60 3.99 -5.46
N GLN A 104 11.02 4.80 -6.43
CA GLN A 104 10.51 4.73 -7.81
C GLN A 104 10.77 3.36 -8.43
N GLU A 105 11.99 2.84 -8.31
CA GLU A 105 12.34 1.52 -8.85
C GLU A 105 11.57 0.39 -8.16
N LEU A 106 11.45 0.45 -6.83
CA LEU A 106 10.68 -0.55 -6.07
C LEU A 106 9.20 -0.53 -6.43
N LEU A 107 8.63 0.66 -6.57
CA LEU A 107 7.25 0.85 -6.99
C LEU A 107 7.04 0.27 -8.40
N GLU A 108 7.86 0.63 -9.37
CA GLU A 108 7.79 0.11 -10.74
C GLU A 108 7.92 -1.42 -10.79
N MET A 109 8.78 -2.00 -9.95
CA MET A 109 8.92 -3.44 -9.83
C MET A 109 7.65 -4.10 -9.28
N ALA A 110 7.06 -3.55 -8.23
CA ALA A 110 5.82 -4.07 -7.63
C ALA A 110 4.63 -3.90 -8.59
N GLU A 111 4.56 -2.77 -9.29
CA GLU A 111 3.46 -2.44 -10.21
C GLU A 111 3.37 -3.38 -11.42
N ARG A 112 4.41 -4.15 -11.72
CA ARG A 112 4.34 -5.21 -12.75
C ARG A 112 3.25 -6.22 -12.43
N ASN A 113 3.10 -6.56 -11.15
CA ASN A 113 2.21 -7.62 -10.67
C ASN A 113 1.04 -7.10 -9.83
N TYR A 114 1.08 -5.86 -9.35
CA TYR A 114 0.10 -5.29 -8.43
C TYR A 114 -0.41 -3.92 -8.88
N HIS A 115 -1.65 -3.60 -8.55
CA HIS A 115 -2.09 -2.23 -8.38
C HIS A 115 -1.66 -1.77 -6.99
N VAL A 116 -0.71 -0.84 -6.93
CA VAL A 116 -0.13 -0.35 -5.67
C VAL A 116 -0.86 0.92 -5.24
N PHE A 117 -1.16 1.02 -3.95
CA PHE A 117 -1.79 2.18 -3.32
C PHE A 117 -1.16 2.44 -1.96
N HIS A 118 -1.18 3.71 -1.55
CA HIS A 118 -0.90 4.10 -0.17
C HIS A 118 -2.11 4.83 0.41
N ILE A 119 -2.57 4.37 1.57
CA ILE A 119 -3.69 4.97 2.30
C ILE A 119 -3.12 5.84 3.42
N VAL A 120 -3.29 7.15 3.29
CA VAL A 120 -2.87 8.14 4.27
C VAL A 120 -3.95 8.29 5.33
N VAL A 121 -3.63 7.98 6.59
CA VAL A 121 -4.55 8.09 7.74
C VAL A 121 -4.52 9.51 8.30
N GLU A 122 -5.57 10.30 8.03
CA GLU A 122 -5.55 11.73 8.34
C GLU A 122 -5.67 12.05 9.83
N GLN A 123 -6.21 11.12 10.60
CA GLN A 123 -6.33 11.25 12.06
C GLN A 123 -4.99 10.97 12.77
N GLY A 124 -3.98 10.52 12.04
CA GLY A 124 -2.62 10.32 12.52
C GLY A 124 -1.99 11.60 13.07
N SER A 125 -1.09 11.47 14.04
CA SER A 125 -0.46 12.63 14.68
C SER A 125 0.52 13.31 13.74
N HIS A 126 1.25 12.53 12.94
CA HIS A 126 2.25 13.08 12.03
C HIS A 126 1.55 13.85 10.89
N PHE A 127 0.56 13.22 10.26
CA PHE A 127 -0.22 13.85 9.19
C PHE A 127 -0.85 15.17 9.63
N ARG A 128 -1.49 15.23 10.81
CA ARG A 128 -2.10 16.48 11.30
C ARG A 128 -1.10 17.63 11.47
N SER A 129 0.16 17.32 11.70
CA SER A 129 1.23 18.31 11.85
C SER A 129 1.91 18.66 10.54
N HIS A 130 1.91 17.75 9.56
CA HIS A 130 2.76 17.82 8.36
C HIS A 130 2.04 17.42 7.05
N ALA A 131 0.73 17.59 6.98
CA ALA A 131 -0.11 17.16 5.87
C ALA A 131 0.45 17.54 4.49
N ASP A 132 0.93 18.79 4.33
CA ASP A 132 1.49 19.26 3.06
C ASP A 132 2.74 18.47 2.64
N ARG A 133 3.62 18.11 3.58
CA ARG A 133 4.83 17.32 3.29
C ARG A 133 4.50 15.89 2.95
N VAL A 134 3.63 15.25 3.75
CA VAL A 134 3.16 13.89 3.52
C VAL A 134 2.51 13.78 2.15
N MET A 135 1.54 14.66 1.85
CA MET A 135 0.84 14.62 0.57
C MET A 135 1.74 14.97 -0.61
N ALA A 136 2.69 15.91 -0.47
CA ALA A 136 3.58 16.26 -1.57
C ALA A 136 4.44 15.06 -2.01
N GLY A 137 5.11 14.39 -1.06
CA GLY A 137 5.95 13.24 -1.38
C GLY A 137 5.16 12.07 -1.95
N TRP A 138 4.02 11.73 -1.34
CA TRP A 138 3.19 10.63 -1.82
C TRP A 138 2.58 10.92 -3.19
N ASN A 139 2.10 12.15 -3.44
CA ASN A 139 1.53 12.51 -4.74
C ASN A 139 2.58 12.55 -5.85
N ASP A 140 3.82 12.95 -5.56
CA ASP A 140 4.93 12.89 -6.53
C ASP A 140 5.20 11.43 -6.97
N LEU A 141 5.14 10.49 -6.03
CA LEU A 141 5.47 9.09 -6.28
C LEU A 141 4.29 8.26 -6.85
N LEU A 142 3.09 8.42 -6.29
CA LEU A 142 1.92 7.57 -6.57
C LEU A 142 0.78 8.32 -7.29
N GLY A 143 0.83 9.65 -7.34
CA GLY A 143 -0.23 10.47 -7.92
C GLY A 143 -1.61 10.15 -7.34
N GLN A 144 -2.55 9.77 -8.20
CA GLN A 144 -3.93 9.46 -7.79
C GLN A 144 -4.06 8.15 -6.98
N ARG A 145 -2.99 7.34 -6.88
CA ARG A 145 -2.98 6.10 -6.08
C ARG A 145 -2.73 6.36 -4.58
N VAL A 146 -2.62 7.63 -4.18
CA VAL A 146 -2.65 8.06 -2.79
C VAL A 146 -4.10 8.26 -2.36
N ILE A 147 -4.55 7.46 -1.40
CA ILE A 147 -5.93 7.46 -0.90
C ILE A 147 -5.96 8.13 0.47
N ARG A 148 -6.79 9.14 0.66
CA ARG A 148 -6.90 9.84 1.95
C ARG A 148 -8.02 9.26 2.80
N LEU A 149 -7.69 8.75 3.98
CA LEU A 149 -8.62 8.14 4.92
C LEU A 149 -8.90 9.08 6.09
N SER A 150 -10.06 9.74 6.04
CA SER A 150 -10.50 10.71 7.05
C SER A 150 -11.01 10.08 8.36
N ASP A 151 -11.40 8.81 8.32
CA ASP A 151 -11.84 8.01 9.48
C ASP A 151 -11.24 6.60 9.40
N TYR A 152 -10.32 6.28 10.32
CA TYR A 152 -9.64 4.98 10.33
C TYR A 152 -10.61 3.80 10.54
N THR A 153 -11.80 4.03 11.12
CA THR A 153 -12.80 2.99 11.34
C THR A 153 -13.48 2.52 10.04
N ARG A 154 -13.26 3.24 8.92
CA ARG A 154 -13.80 2.96 7.58
C ARG A 154 -12.77 2.42 6.60
N LEU A 155 -11.62 1.96 7.10
CA LEU A 155 -10.54 1.45 6.27
C LEU A 155 -10.99 0.33 5.32
N ALA A 156 -11.80 -0.61 5.81
CA ALA A 156 -12.26 -1.74 5.02
C ALA A 156 -13.16 -1.29 3.86
N GLU A 157 -14.09 -0.40 4.13
CA GLU A 157 -15.00 0.20 3.15
C GLU A 157 -14.23 1.00 2.10
N VAL A 158 -13.22 1.78 2.52
CA VAL A 158 -12.35 2.50 1.59
C VAL A 158 -11.56 1.55 0.69
N ILE A 159 -10.94 0.49 1.22
CA ILE A 159 -10.22 -0.51 0.40
C ILE A 159 -11.16 -1.14 -0.64
N VAL A 160 -12.35 -1.57 -0.21
CA VAL A 160 -13.34 -2.18 -1.11
C VAL A 160 -13.75 -1.20 -2.20
N SER A 161 -14.04 0.05 -1.85
CA SER A 161 -14.42 1.09 -2.80
C SER A 161 -13.29 1.47 -3.77
N THR A 162 -12.04 1.53 -3.30
CA THR A 162 -10.88 1.75 -4.18
C THR A 162 -10.73 0.61 -5.20
N ILE A 163 -10.91 -0.65 -4.79
CA ILE A 163 -10.89 -1.79 -5.70
C ILE A 163 -12.02 -1.68 -6.73
N GLN A 164 -13.26 -1.40 -6.29
CA GLN A 164 -14.40 -1.26 -7.19
C GLN A 164 -14.18 -0.16 -8.25
N ALA A 165 -13.73 1.03 -7.81
CA ALA A 165 -13.42 2.13 -8.71
C ALA A 165 -12.28 1.78 -9.69
N THR A 166 -11.23 1.09 -9.20
CA THR A 166 -10.11 0.64 -10.05
C THR A 166 -10.57 -0.35 -11.13
N GLU A 167 -11.49 -1.26 -10.78
CA GLU A 167 -12.11 -2.21 -11.73
C GLU A 167 -13.16 -1.56 -12.65
N GLY A 168 -13.37 -0.23 -12.55
CA GLY A 168 -14.19 0.54 -13.47
C GLY A 168 -15.63 0.77 -13.02
N ALA A 169 -15.96 0.53 -11.75
CA ALA A 169 -17.24 0.94 -11.21
C ALA A 169 -17.37 2.47 -11.17
N ASP A 170 -18.57 2.98 -11.46
CA ASP A 170 -18.88 4.39 -11.38
C ASP A 170 -18.78 4.91 -9.93
N HIS A 171 -18.13 6.06 -9.74
CA HIS A 171 -17.81 6.60 -8.42
C HIS A 171 -19.06 6.92 -7.61
N ASP A 172 -20.06 7.57 -8.21
CA ASP A 172 -21.30 7.94 -7.53
C ASP A 172 -22.07 6.69 -7.09
N SER A 173 -22.05 5.66 -7.93
CA SER A 173 -22.64 4.35 -7.62
C SER A 173 -21.92 3.66 -6.45
N VAL A 174 -20.57 3.68 -6.43
CA VAL A 174 -19.77 3.12 -5.32
C VAL A 174 -20.05 3.87 -4.02
N VAL A 175 -20.04 5.20 -4.04
CA VAL A 175 -20.35 6.04 -2.88
C VAL A 175 -21.78 5.77 -2.37
N GLY A 176 -22.75 5.74 -3.29
CA GLY A 176 -24.17 5.50 -2.98
C GLY A 176 -24.48 4.09 -2.46
N SER A 177 -23.54 3.15 -2.59
CA SER A 177 -23.68 1.80 -2.00
C SER A 177 -23.49 1.77 -0.48
N TRP A 178 -22.89 2.83 0.10
CA TRP A 178 -22.70 2.99 1.53
C TRP A 178 -23.73 3.94 2.14
N SER A 179 -23.96 3.81 3.46
CA SER A 179 -24.94 4.63 4.19
C SER A 179 -24.29 5.46 5.30
N GLY A 180 -24.96 6.55 5.69
CA GLY A 180 -24.50 7.42 6.77
C GLY A 180 -23.11 8.02 6.50
N ASP A 181 -22.31 8.16 7.55
CA ASP A 181 -20.99 8.79 7.47
C ASP A 181 -20.00 8.00 6.61
N THR A 182 -20.20 6.68 6.43
CA THR A 182 -19.35 5.85 5.58
C THR A 182 -19.33 6.34 4.13
N SER A 183 -20.46 6.81 3.59
CA SER A 183 -20.49 7.31 2.20
C SER A 183 -19.66 8.58 2.04
N LEU A 184 -19.62 9.44 3.07
CA LEU A 184 -18.82 10.66 3.07
C LEU A 184 -17.31 10.34 3.10
N VAL A 185 -16.91 9.38 3.93
CA VAL A 185 -15.50 8.93 4.01
C VAL A 185 -15.07 8.28 2.70
N VAL A 186 -15.92 7.44 2.11
CA VAL A 186 -15.64 6.81 0.81
C VAL A 186 -15.55 7.85 -0.29
N ALA A 187 -16.49 8.79 -0.37
CA ALA A 187 -16.47 9.87 -1.37
C ALA A 187 -15.18 10.70 -1.29
N HIS A 188 -14.74 11.02 -0.08
CA HIS A 188 -13.46 11.70 0.15
C HIS A 188 -12.27 10.86 -0.34
N ALA A 189 -12.26 9.56 -0.06
CA ALA A 189 -11.16 8.67 -0.37
C ALA A 189 -11.00 8.39 -1.88
N ILE A 190 -12.11 8.15 -2.60
CA ILE A 190 -12.06 7.76 -4.02
C ILE A 190 -12.24 8.93 -5.00
N GLY A 191 -12.58 10.13 -4.51
CA GLY A 191 -12.93 11.27 -5.37
C GLY A 191 -11.83 11.70 -6.34
N SER A 192 -10.56 11.44 -6.04
CA SER A 192 -9.41 11.77 -6.90
C SER A 192 -8.93 10.61 -7.79
N LEU A 193 -9.51 9.42 -7.68
CA LEU A 193 -9.16 8.31 -8.56
C LEU A 193 -9.67 8.60 -9.98
N ALA A 194 -8.83 8.41 -11.00
CA ALA A 194 -9.34 8.43 -12.37
C ALA A 194 -10.32 7.26 -12.58
N THR A 195 -11.43 7.55 -13.24
CA THR A 195 -12.27 6.50 -13.81
C THR A 195 -11.46 5.80 -14.90
N SER A 196 -11.22 4.50 -14.73
CA SER A 196 -10.51 3.67 -15.70
C SER A 196 -11.27 3.66 -17.03
N ASN A 197 -10.94 4.57 -17.96
CA ASN A 197 -11.28 4.38 -19.36
C ASN A 197 -10.44 3.21 -19.86
N ALA A 198 -11.03 2.02 -19.85
CA ALA A 198 -10.39 0.77 -20.23
C ALA A 198 -9.85 0.86 -21.68
N SER A 199 -8.57 1.20 -21.83
CA SER A 199 -7.76 0.73 -22.94
C SER A 199 -6.82 -0.33 -22.37
N SER A 200 -7.13 -1.58 -22.70
CA SER A 200 -6.36 -2.76 -22.35
C SER A 200 -4.98 -2.69 -23.03
N GLY A 201 -4.03 -2.01 -22.39
CA GLY A 201 -2.61 -2.12 -22.71
C GLY A 201 -2.11 -3.50 -22.28
N GLY A 202 -2.26 -4.48 -23.16
CA GLY A 202 -1.64 -5.79 -22.99
C GLY A 202 -0.13 -5.61 -22.80
N LEU A 203 0.39 -6.14 -21.69
CA LEU A 203 1.81 -6.15 -21.39
C LEU A 203 2.55 -6.96 -22.46
N THR A 204 3.44 -6.29 -23.19
CA THR A 204 4.40 -6.91 -24.10
C THR A 204 5.34 -7.79 -23.28
N ARG A 205 5.33 -9.10 -23.55
CA ARG A 205 6.36 -10.02 -23.04
C ARG A 205 7.70 -9.69 -23.72
N LEU A 206 8.75 -9.52 -22.92
CA LEU A 206 10.13 -9.76 -23.35
C LEU A 206 10.43 -11.26 -23.19
#